data_AF-Q5NZE8-F1
#
_entry.id   AF-Q5NZE8-F1
#
_cell.length_a   1.000
_cell.length_b   1.000
_cell.length_c   1.000
_cell.angle_alpha   90.00
_cell.angle_beta   90.00
_cell.angle_gamma   90.00
#
_symmetry.space_group_name_H-M   'P 1'
#
loop_
_entity.id
_entity.type
_entity.pdbx_description
1 polymer ?
#
loop_
_entity_poly.entity_id
_entity_poly.type
_entity_poly.pdbx_seq_one_letter_code
_entity_poly.pdbx_strand_id
1 'polypeptide(L)'
;MSEYQLTERLIALSVGDTWDEAKLEWGLEDVWRDDEPDTCLCGHFPIIEICLLRNARNRNTGIVGNCCVKKFTNLPSDLIFQAVKRIESDVERAINVETIHHAHEKGWINDWERKFYIDTWRKRKLSGAQHTRRVQINQKVLANIVRARNRAKG
;
A
#
# COMPACT_ATOMS: atom_id res chain seq x y z
N MET A 1 -15.72 18.90 -3.37
CA MET A 1 -16.72 18.45 -2.39
C MET A 1 -16.29 17.19 -1.62
N SER A 2 -15.56 16.23 -2.21
CA SER A 2 -15.16 14.99 -1.49
C SER A 2 -14.12 15.18 -0.37
N GLU A 3 -13.36 16.27 -0.40
CA GLU A 3 -12.26 16.55 0.54
C GLU A 3 -12.76 16.85 1.97
N TYR A 4 -13.83 17.65 2.06
CA TYR A 4 -14.50 17.95 3.33
C TYR A 4 -15.14 16.69 3.94
N GLN A 5 -15.77 15.85 3.11
CA GLN A 5 -16.43 14.62 3.56
C GLN A 5 -15.44 13.62 4.16
N LEU A 6 -14.23 13.51 3.61
CA LEU A 6 -13.22 12.64 4.20
C LEU A 6 -12.77 13.14 5.57
N THR A 7 -12.49 14.44 5.66
CA THR A 7 -12.01 15.09 6.89
C THR A 7 -13.03 14.92 8.02
N GLU A 8 -14.30 15.25 7.76
CA GLU A 8 -15.39 15.11 8.74
C GLU A 8 -15.53 13.66 9.23
N ARG A 9 -15.50 12.69 8.30
CA ARG A 9 -15.65 11.28 8.65
C ARG A 9 -14.45 10.73 9.40
N LEU A 10 -13.24 11.16 9.08
CA LEU A 10 -12.04 10.78 9.84
C LEU A 10 -12.05 11.40 11.23
N ILE A 11 -12.44 12.68 11.39
CA ILE A 11 -12.60 13.31 12.71
C ILE A 11 -13.63 12.54 13.55
N ALA A 12 -14.79 12.21 12.97
CA ALA A 12 -15.82 11.44 13.66
C ALA A 12 -15.36 10.03 14.12
N LEU A 13 -14.30 9.50 13.52
CA LEU A 13 -13.68 8.22 13.89
C LEU A 13 -12.40 8.38 14.72
N SER A 14 -12.00 9.61 15.06
CA SER A 14 -10.77 9.94 15.79
C SER A 14 -11.03 10.14 17.29
N VAL A 15 -9.95 10.28 18.06
CA VAL A 15 -10.01 10.75 19.44
C VAL A 15 -9.99 12.27 19.49
N GLY A 16 -9.24 12.93 18.60
CA GLY A 16 -9.25 14.39 18.45
C GLY A 16 -10.49 14.91 17.71
N ASP A 17 -10.93 16.10 18.09
CA ASP A 17 -12.15 16.73 17.59
C ASP A 17 -11.88 17.72 16.45
N THR A 18 -10.60 17.99 16.19
CA THR A 18 -10.13 18.87 15.12
C THR A 18 -9.34 18.09 14.08
N TRP A 19 -9.30 18.60 12.84
CA TRP A 19 -8.53 17.94 11.79
C TRP A 19 -7.03 17.86 12.10
N ASP A 20 -6.46 18.91 12.70
CA ASP A 20 -5.02 18.97 12.99
C ASP A 20 -4.58 17.92 14.00
N GLU A 21 -5.45 17.57 14.94
CA GLU A 21 -5.24 16.47 15.88
C GLU A 21 -5.52 15.13 15.24
N ALA A 22 -6.72 14.97 14.64
CA ALA A 22 -7.20 13.73 14.07
C ALA A 22 -6.21 13.16 13.05
N LYS A 23 -5.69 13.98 12.12
CA LYS A 23 -4.79 13.52 11.04
C LYS A 23 -3.50 12.87 11.54
N LEU A 24 -3.05 13.20 12.76
CA LEU A 24 -1.84 12.63 13.35
C LEU A 24 -2.08 11.23 13.94
N GLU A 25 -3.35 10.83 14.10
CA GLU A 25 -3.74 9.54 14.67
C GLU A 25 -3.77 8.44 13.61
N TRP A 26 -3.93 8.80 12.32
CA TRP A 26 -4.13 7.85 11.23
C TRP A 26 -2.82 7.46 10.55
N GLY A 27 -2.58 6.16 10.46
CA GLY A 27 -1.50 5.55 9.69
C GLY A 27 -2.03 4.67 8.56
N LEU A 28 -1.17 4.42 7.56
CA LEU A 28 -1.44 3.41 6.53
C LEU A 28 -1.24 2.02 7.14
N GLU A 29 -2.33 1.29 7.34
CA GLU A 29 -2.24 -0.08 7.84
C GLU A 29 -2.00 -1.07 6.71
N ASP A 30 -2.76 -0.99 5.63
CA ASP A 30 -2.67 -1.94 4.52
C ASP A 30 -2.96 -1.28 3.18
N VAL A 31 -2.39 -1.84 2.12
CA VAL A 31 -2.74 -1.47 0.75
C VAL A 31 -2.87 -2.71 -0.11
N TRP A 32 -3.91 -2.72 -0.93
CA TRP A 32 -4.09 -3.76 -1.94
C TRP A 32 -4.79 -3.19 -3.15
N ARG A 33 -4.65 -3.91 -4.24
CA ARG A 33 -5.46 -3.71 -5.43
C ARG A 33 -6.51 -4.82 -5.49
N ASP A 34 -7.75 -4.45 -5.76
CA ASP A 34 -8.87 -5.38 -5.89
C ASP A 34 -9.48 -5.28 -7.29
N ASP A 35 -9.96 -6.41 -7.82
CA ASP A 35 -10.69 -6.42 -9.09
C ASP A 35 -12.16 -6.03 -8.89
N GLU A 36 -12.70 -6.23 -7.69
CA GLU A 36 -14.01 -5.74 -7.28
C GLU A 36 -13.92 -4.31 -6.74
N PRO A 37 -14.71 -3.35 -7.29
CA PRO A 37 -14.65 -1.97 -6.85
C PRO A 37 -15.25 -1.80 -5.45
N ASP A 38 -14.59 -1.00 -4.63
CA ASP A 38 -15.08 -0.58 -3.31
C ASP A 38 -15.47 0.91 -3.31
N THR A 39 -16.02 1.40 -2.21
CA THR A 39 -16.37 2.80 -1.97
C THR A 39 -15.44 3.40 -0.92
N CYS A 40 -14.77 4.49 -1.28
CA CYS A 40 -13.94 5.27 -0.37
C CYS A 40 -14.79 5.84 0.78
N LEU A 41 -14.19 6.03 1.96
CA LEU A 41 -14.81 6.69 3.11
C LEU A 41 -15.36 8.07 2.76
N CYS A 42 -14.82 8.79 1.77
CA CYS A 42 -15.39 10.07 1.31
C CYS A 42 -16.63 9.93 0.40
N GLY A 43 -17.06 8.71 0.09
CA GLY A 43 -18.14 8.39 -0.85
C GLY A 43 -17.71 8.24 -2.31
N HIS A 44 -16.42 8.39 -2.63
CA HIS A 44 -15.94 8.18 -4.00
C HIS A 44 -16.02 6.69 -4.38
N PHE A 45 -16.69 6.42 -5.50
CA PHE A 45 -16.83 5.10 -6.11
C PHE A 45 -16.68 5.23 -7.63
N PRO A 46 -16.08 4.26 -8.33
CA PRO A 46 -15.42 3.07 -7.79
C PRO A 46 -13.96 3.34 -7.36
N ILE A 47 -13.47 2.62 -6.35
CA ILE A 47 -12.03 2.52 -6.05
C ILE A 47 -11.55 1.07 -6.17
N ILE A 48 -10.38 0.88 -6.79
CA ILE A 48 -9.70 -0.42 -6.92
C ILE A 48 -8.31 -0.43 -6.28
N GLU A 49 -7.74 0.75 -6.00
CA GLU A 49 -6.52 0.92 -5.22
C GLU A 49 -6.92 1.28 -3.80
N ILE A 50 -7.00 0.26 -2.95
CA ILE A 50 -7.59 0.36 -1.64
C ILE A 50 -6.49 0.56 -0.60
N CYS A 51 -6.68 1.57 0.25
CA CYS A 51 -5.85 1.84 1.41
C CYS A 51 -6.71 1.68 2.67
N LEU A 52 -6.27 0.81 3.56
CA LEU A 52 -6.84 0.72 4.91
C LEU A 52 -6.04 1.63 5.83
N LEU A 53 -6.72 2.63 6.38
CA LEU A 53 -6.17 3.48 7.41
C LEU A 53 -6.53 2.92 8.78
N ARG A 54 -5.61 3.00 9.74
CA ARG A 54 -5.85 2.67 11.15
C ARG A 54 -5.52 3.86 12.03
N ASN A 55 -6.44 4.17 12.93
CA ASN A 55 -6.20 5.12 14.01
C ASN A 55 -5.42 4.43 15.15
N ALA A 56 -4.22 4.93 15.45
CA ALA A 56 -3.33 4.36 16.45
C ALA A 56 -3.82 4.53 17.90
N ARG A 57 -4.71 5.50 18.16
CA ARG A 57 -5.21 5.81 19.51
C ARG A 57 -6.43 4.98 19.91
N ASN A 58 -7.34 4.73 18.98
CA ASN A 58 -8.60 4.02 19.27
C ASN A 58 -8.81 2.72 18.45
N ARG A 59 -7.89 2.41 17.53
CA ARG A 59 -7.93 1.24 16.63
C ARG A 59 -9.05 1.26 15.59
N ASN A 60 -9.80 2.36 15.44
CA ASN A 60 -10.76 2.51 14.35
C ASN A 60 -10.05 2.42 13.00
N THR A 61 -10.80 1.97 11.99
CA THR A 61 -10.29 1.80 10.62
C THR A 61 -11.15 2.52 9.61
N GLY A 62 -10.55 2.93 8.49
CA GLY A 62 -11.25 3.55 7.37
C GLY A 62 -10.70 3.08 6.03
N ILE A 63 -11.58 2.68 5.13
CA ILE A 63 -11.23 2.33 3.75
C ILE A 63 -11.22 3.60 2.90
N VAL A 64 -10.11 3.87 2.21
CA VAL A 64 -10.00 5.01 1.31
C VAL A 64 -9.32 4.62 0.00
N GLY A 65 -9.64 5.34 -1.07
CA GLY A 65 -8.91 5.21 -2.32
C GLY A 65 -7.54 5.89 -2.23
N ASN A 66 -6.55 5.36 -2.94
CA ASN A 66 -5.22 5.98 -3.05
C ASN A 66 -5.28 7.47 -3.45
N CYS A 67 -6.24 7.85 -4.32
CA CYS A 67 -6.44 9.26 -4.71
C CYS A 67 -6.80 10.20 -3.54
N CYS A 68 -7.45 9.68 -2.50
CA CYS A 68 -7.78 10.43 -1.30
C CYS A 68 -6.58 10.51 -0.35
N VAL A 69 -5.85 9.40 -0.17
CA VAL A 69 -4.63 9.38 0.67
C VAL A 69 -3.64 10.47 0.27
N LYS A 70 -3.40 10.62 -1.05
CA LYS A 70 -2.50 11.63 -1.64
C LYS A 70 -2.80 13.07 -1.25
N LYS A 71 -4.06 13.37 -0.93
CA LYS A 71 -4.53 14.73 -0.68
C LYS A 71 -4.47 15.12 0.79
N PHE A 72 -4.46 14.14 1.69
CA PHE A 72 -4.71 14.37 3.11
C PHE A 72 -3.65 13.81 4.05
N THR A 73 -2.69 13.02 3.54
CA THR A 73 -1.67 12.39 4.39
C THR A 73 -0.35 12.22 3.63
N ASN A 74 0.78 12.22 4.36
CA ASN A 74 2.10 11.91 3.80
C ASN A 74 2.36 10.39 3.73
N LEU A 75 1.32 9.59 3.54
CA LEU A 75 1.43 8.13 3.54
C LEU A 75 1.99 7.63 2.19
N PRO A 76 2.81 6.56 2.20
CA PRO A 76 3.55 6.11 1.01
C PRO A 76 2.70 5.31 0.01
N SER A 77 1.36 5.31 0.10
CA SER A 77 0.50 4.45 -0.71
C SER A 77 0.74 4.64 -2.21
N ASP A 78 0.95 5.87 -2.66
CA ASP A 78 1.18 6.15 -4.07
C ASP A 78 2.49 5.52 -4.58
N LEU A 79 3.55 5.61 -3.77
CA LEU A 79 4.83 4.98 -4.11
C LEU A 79 4.64 3.46 -4.22
N ILE A 80 3.86 2.85 -3.32
CA ILE A 80 3.57 1.42 -3.36
C ILE A 80 2.80 1.07 -4.65
N PHE A 81 1.68 1.74 -4.95
CA PHE A 81 0.89 1.44 -6.15
C PHE A 81 1.64 1.70 -7.46
N GLN A 82 2.49 2.73 -7.52
CA GLN A 82 3.35 2.97 -8.68
C GLN A 82 4.34 1.83 -8.90
N ALA A 83 4.92 1.29 -7.81
CA ALA A 83 5.81 0.14 -7.90
C ALA A 83 5.07 -1.12 -8.35
N VAL A 84 3.88 -1.38 -7.82
CA VAL A 84 3.02 -2.51 -8.22
C VAL A 84 2.70 -2.45 -9.71
N LYS A 85 2.17 -1.34 -10.21
CA LYS A 85 1.87 -1.17 -11.66
C LYS A 85 3.09 -1.42 -12.54
N ARG A 86 4.27 -1.00 -12.08
CA ARG A 86 5.53 -1.20 -12.79
C ARG A 86 5.89 -2.67 -12.91
N ILE A 87 5.79 -3.43 -11.82
CA ILE A 87 6.14 -4.86 -11.82
C ILE A 87 5.03 -5.76 -12.37
N GLU A 88 3.77 -5.31 -12.35
CA GLU A 88 2.68 -5.96 -13.11
C GLU A 88 2.96 -5.91 -14.62
N SER A 89 3.48 -4.79 -15.12
CA SER A 89 3.81 -4.61 -16.53
C SER A 89 5.13 -5.30 -16.93
N ASP A 90 6.10 -5.30 -16.02
CA ASP A 90 7.43 -5.88 -16.22
C ASP A 90 8.00 -6.32 -14.86
N VAL A 91 7.85 -7.62 -14.57
CA VAL A 91 8.21 -8.21 -13.27
C VAL A 91 9.71 -8.14 -12.97
N GLU A 92 10.56 -7.78 -13.94
CA GLU A 92 11.99 -7.61 -13.74
C GLU A 92 12.36 -6.24 -13.17
N ARG A 93 11.44 -5.27 -13.22
CA ARG A 93 11.70 -3.89 -12.76
C ARG A 93 11.91 -3.83 -11.25
N ALA A 94 12.79 -2.94 -10.84
CA ALA A 94 12.96 -2.66 -9.41
C ALA A 94 11.75 -1.91 -8.84
N ILE A 95 11.32 -2.31 -7.65
CA ILE A 95 10.39 -1.56 -6.80
C ILE A 95 11.14 -0.56 -5.90
N ASN A 96 10.43 0.44 -5.37
CA ASN A 96 11.00 1.39 -4.42
C ASN A 96 11.09 0.80 -3.01
N VAL A 97 11.82 1.49 -2.12
CA VAL A 97 12.09 1.02 -0.75
C VAL A 97 10.83 0.96 0.09
N GLU A 98 9.89 1.87 -0.12
CA GLU A 98 8.60 1.91 0.57
C GLU A 98 7.81 0.62 0.30
N THR A 99 7.83 0.13 -0.95
CA THR A 99 7.21 -1.15 -1.32
C THR A 99 7.94 -2.33 -0.68
N ILE A 100 9.27 -2.30 -0.60
CA ILE A 100 10.06 -3.35 0.04
C ILE A 100 9.78 -3.40 1.54
N HIS A 101 9.68 -2.24 2.20
CA HIS A 101 9.34 -2.14 3.62
C HIS A 101 7.93 -2.63 3.88
N HIS A 102 6.96 -2.19 3.08
CA HIS A 102 5.59 -2.66 3.20
C HIS A 102 5.48 -4.18 3.05
N ALA A 103 6.11 -4.76 2.03
CA ALA A 103 6.11 -6.20 1.81
C ALA A 103 6.74 -6.98 2.97
N HIS A 104 7.74 -6.41 3.63
CA HIS A 104 8.40 -7.01 4.79
C HIS A 104 7.55 -6.91 6.06
N GLU A 105 6.96 -5.73 6.33
CA GLU A 105 6.04 -5.50 7.45
C GLU A 105 4.82 -6.44 7.38
N LYS A 106 4.36 -6.75 6.17
CA LYS A 106 3.28 -7.70 5.91
C LYS A 106 3.72 -9.17 5.90
N GLY A 107 5.01 -9.45 6.05
CA GLY A 107 5.56 -10.81 6.05
C GLY A 107 5.54 -11.51 4.68
N TRP A 108 5.34 -10.78 3.58
CA TRP A 108 5.37 -11.35 2.23
C TRP A 108 6.79 -11.75 1.81
N ILE A 109 7.78 -11.06 2.38
CA ILE A 109 9.20 -11.31 2.22
C ILE A 109 9.88 -11.35 3.59
N ASN A 110 10.96 -12.12 3.70
CA ASN A 110 11.71 -12.21 4.96
C ASN A 110 12.84 -11.17 5.06
N ASP A 111 13.51 -11.11 6.21
CA ASP A 111 14.62 -10.17 6.48
C ASP A 111 15.76 -10.27 5.46
N TRP A 112 16.10 -11.49 5.06
CA TRP A 112 17.14 -11.73 4.08
C TRP A 112 16.75 -11.18 2.70
N GLU A 113 15.50 -11.39 2.27
CA GLU A 113 14.97 -10.89 1.00
C GLU A 113 14.91 -9.37 0.97
N ARG A 114 14.44 -8.75 2.06
CA ARG A 114 14.47 -7.29 2.25
C ARG A 114 15.88 -6.76 2.14
N LYS A 115 16.83 -7.33 2.90
CA LYS A 115 18.23 -6.90 2.90
C LYS A 115 18.86 -7.07 1.52
N PHE A 116 18.67 -8.24 0.90
CA PHE A 116 19.14 -8.53 -0.45
C PHE A 116 18.65 -7.49 -1.46
N TYR A 117 17.35 -7.16 -1.42
CA TYR A 117 16.77 -6.22 -2.39
C TYR A 117 17.37 -4.82 -2.20
N ILE A 118 17.45 -4.34 -0.95
CA ILE A 118 18.02 -3.01 -0.64
C ILE A 118 19.50 -2.94 -1.05
N ASP A 119 20.29 -3.96 -0.72
CA ASP A 119 21.73 -4.02 -1.02
C ASP A 119 22.00 -4.09 -2.54
N THR A 120 21.08 -4.66 -3.31
CA THR A 120 21.21 -4.79 -4.77
C THR A 120 20.51 -3.67 -5.55
N TRP A 121 19.64 -2.89 -4.90
CA TRP A 121 18.82 -1.86 -5.54
C TRP A 121 19.65 -0.81 -6.30
N ARG A 122 20.78 -0.38 -5.73
CA ARG A 122 21.67 0.64 -6.32
C ARG A 122 22.74 0.06 -7.26
N LYS A 123 22.79 -1.26 -7.45
CA LYS A 123 23.81 -1.87 -8.30
C LYS A 123 23.50 -1.57 -9.77
N ARG A 124 24.51 -1.06 -10.49
CA ARG A 124 24.41 -0.77 -11.93
C ARG A 124 24.18 -2.03 -12.77
N LYS A 125 24.72 -3.18 -12.33
CA LYS A 125 24.57 -4.48 -12.99
C LYS A 125 24.33 -5.56 -11.93
N LEU A 126 23.32 -6.39 -12.16
CA LEU A 126 23.06 -7.59 -11.36
C LEU A 126 23.65 -8.81 -12.06
N SER A 127 24.13 -9.78 -11.28
CA SER A 127 24.38 -11.11 -11.82
C SER A 127 23.07 -11.80 -12.19
N GLY A 128 23.12 -12.84 -13.04
CA GLY A 128 21.93 -13.61 -13.41
C GLY A 128 21.17 -14.12 -12.18
N ALA A 129 21.88 -14.71 -11.20
CA ALA A 129 21.27 -15.19 -9.96
C ALA A 129 20.62 -14.06 -9.12
N GLN A 130 21.23 -12.87 -9.10
CA GLN A 130 20.66 -11.71 -8.40
C GLN A 130 19.39 -11.22 -9.09
N HIS A 131 19.38 -11.19 -10.42
CA HIS A 131 18.20 -10.84 -11.20
C HIS A 131 17.06 -11.84 -10.96
N THR A 132 17.35 -13.15 -11.04
CA THR A 132 16.36 -14.20 -10.74
C THR A 132 15.76 -14.03 -9.34
N ARG A 133 16.59 -13.76 -8.33
CA ARG A 133 16.10 -13.55 -6.97
C ARG A 133 15.22 -12.31 -6.86
N ARG A 134 15.56 -11.22 -7.55
CA ARG A 134 14.74 -10.00 -7.58
C ARG A 134 13.36 -10.29 -8.18
N VAL A 135 13.31 -11.01 -9.30
CA VAL A 135 12.04 -11.42 -9.94
C VAL A 135 11.19 -12.26 -8.99
N GLN A 136 11.79 -13.22 -8.28
CA GLN A 136 11.07 -14.03 -7.27
C GLN A 136 10.46 -13.16 -6.17
N ILE A 137 11.21 -12.16 -5.68
CA ILE A 137 10.69 -11.23 -4.68
C ILE A 137 9.54 -10.40 -5.24
N ASN A 138 9.68 -9.86 -6.45
CA ASN A 138 8.62 -9.08 -7.11
C ASN A 138 7.34 -9.92 -7.30
N GLN A 139 7.46 -11.20 -7.68
CA GLN A 139 6.33 -12.12 -7.80
C GLN A 139 5.63 -12.34 -6.45
N LYS A 140 6.37 -12.47 -5.34
CA LYS A 140 5.78 -12.55 -3.99
C LYS A 140 5.00 -11.29 -3.64
N VAL A 141 5.54 -10.11 -3.95
CA VAL A 141 4.85 -8.84 -3.71
C VAL A 141 3.56 -8.79 -4.51
N LEU A 142 3.60 -9.04 -5.82
CA LEU A 142 2.42 -9.06 -6.69
C LEU A 142 1.34 -10.03 -6.21
N ALA A 143 1.74 -11.26 -5.87
CA ALA A 143 0.81 -12.31 -5.48
C ALA A 143 0.05 -11.99 -4.18
N ASN A 144 0.56 -11.10 -3.33
CA ASN A 144 -0.08 -10.72 -2.07
C ASN A 144 -0.79 -9.36 -2.14
N ILE A 145 -0.27 -8.41 -2.93
CA ILE A 145 -0.85 -7.06 -3.03
C ILE A 145 -2.03 -6.98 -4.00
N VAL A 146 -2.05 -7.83 -5.03
CA VAL A 146 -3.17 -7.93 -5.96
C VAL A 146 -4.08 -9.05 -5.49
N ARG A 147 -5.27 -8.68 -5.00
CA ARG A 147 -6.33 -9.61 -4.67
C ARG A 147 -7.14 -9.83 -5.95
N ALA A 148 -7.12 -11.07 -6.43
CA ALA A 148 -7.98 -11.54 -7.51
C ALA A 148 -8.77 -12.73 -6.98
N ARG A 149 -9.99 -12.93 -7.48
CA ARG A 149 -11.00 -13.88 -6.94
C ARG A 149 -10.60 -15.36 -6.78
N ASN A 150 -9.41 -15.77 -7.19
CA ASN A 150 -9.00 -17.19 -7.21
C ASN A 150 -8.36 -17.72 -5.91
N ARG A 151 -8.53 -17.05 -4.76
CA ARG A 151 -8.11 -17.58 -3.45
C ARG A 151 -9.26 -18.05 -2.53
N ALA A 152 -10.49 -18.08 -3.02
CA ALA A 152 -11.65 -18.62 -2.28
C ALA A 152 -12.31 -19.78 -3.05
N LYS A 153 -11.58 -20.88 -3.19
CA LYS A 153 -12.14 -22.23 -3.31
C LYS A 153 -11.20 -23.20 -2.59
N GLY A 154 -11.37 -23.27 -1.27
CA GLY A 154 -10.78 -24.26 -0.38
C GLY A 154 -11.78 -24.52 0.72
#